data_AF-A0A8T5K2D5-F1
#
_entry.id   AF-A0A8T5K2D5-F1
#
_cell.length_a   1.000
_cell.length_b   1.000
_cell.length_c   1.000
_cell.angle_alpha   90.00
_cell.angle_beta   90.00
_cell.angle_gamma   90.00
#
_symmetry.space_group_name_H-M   'P 1'
#
loop_
_entity.id
_entity.type
_entity.pdbx_description
1 polymer ?
#
loop_
_entity_poly.entity_id
_entity_poly.type
_entity_poly.pdbx_seq_one_letter_code
_entity_poly.pdbx_strand_id
1 'polypeptide(L)'
;MVWQDMVIAIANLLFTFSIFSQVHHGFKRKKGFVILQTSGLTSLGLYAIAIAFFTLSLYFSAIIASINATLWAILFVQRIVYTKAL
;
A
#
# COMPACT_ATOMS: atom_id res chain seq x y z
N MET A 1 -3.84 13.55 20.81
CA MET A 1 -3.95 12.71 19.59
C MET A 1 -2.60 12.22 19.05
N VAL A 2 -1.46 12.86 19.37
CA VAL A 2 -0.12 12.43 18.88
C VAL A 2 0.20 10.96 19.17
N TRP A 3 -0.18 10.44 20.35
CA TRP A 3 0.05 9.04 20.68
C TRP A 3 -0.72 8.07 19.75
N GLN A 4 -1.95 8.42 19.36
CA GLN A 4 -2.77 7.60 18.44
C GLN A 4 -2.15 7.61 17.04
N ASP A 5 -1.76 8.79 16.57
CA ASP A 5 -1.09 8.94 15.28
C ASP A 5 0.20 8.09 15.23
N MET A 6 0.99 8.13 16.31
CA MET A 6 2.24 7.38 16.39
C MET A 6 2.01 5.85 16.42
N VAL A 7 1.03 5.36 17.17
CA VAL A 7 0.70 3.93 17.22
C VAL A 7 0.17 3.44 15.87
N ILE A 8 -0.76 4.18 15.25
CA ILE A 8 -1.32 3.82 13.94
C ILE A 8 -0.23 3.89 12.87
N ALA A 9 0.61 4.92 12.88
CA ALA A 9 1.74 5.09 11.98
C ALA A 9 2.72 3.92 12.08
N ILE A 10 3.13 3.52 13.29
CA ILE A 10 4.07 2.39 13.49
C ILE A 10 3.45 1.09 12.98
N ALA A 11 2.18 0.81 13.31
CA ALA A 11 1.50 -0.39 12.81
C ALA A 11 1.43 -0.41 11.28
N ASN A 12 1.04 0.71 10.65
CA ASN A 12 1.00 0.82 9.20
C ASN A 12 2.40 0.70 8.57
N LEU A 13 3.43 1.21 9.23
CA LEU A 13 4.82 1.13 8.75
C LEU A 13 5.29 -0.32 8.67
N LEU A 14 4.98 -1.13 9.69
CA LEU A 14 5.31 -2.56 9.70
C LEU A 14 4.63 -3.30 8.55
N PHE A 15 3.35 -3.02 8.29
CA PHE A 15 2.66 -3.59 7.13
C PHE A 15 3.25 -3.11 5.80
N THR A 16 3.56 -1.82 5.70
CA THR A 16 4.19 -1.23 4.50
C THR A 16 5.52 -1.90 4.17
N PHE A 17 6.33 -2.22 5.19
CA PHE A 17 7.60 -2.92 5.00
C PHE A 17 7.41 -4.33 4.40
N SER A 18 6.38 -5.05 4.84
CA SER A 18 6.03 -6.36 4.26
C SER A 18 5.68 -6.25 2.77
N ILE A 19 4.87 -5.25 2.40
CA ILE A 19 4.46 -4.99 1.02
C ILE A 19 5.65 -4.57 0.16
N PHE A 20 6.58 -3.78 0.70
CA PHE A 20 7.79 -3.37 -0.03
C PHE A 20 8.60 -4.58 -0.50
N SER A 21 8.78 -5.59 0.36
CA SER A 21 9.45 -6.85 0.00
C SER A 21 8.69 -7.59 -1.13
N GLN A 22 7.37 -7.61 -1.07
CA GLN A 22 6.53 -8.24 -2.10
C GLN A 22 6.64 -7.52 -3.46
N VAL A 23 6.62 -6.18 -3.46
CA VAL A 23 6.81 -5.35 -4.67
C VAL A 23 8.17 -5.63 -5.30
N HIS A 24 9.24 -5.64 -4.49
CA HIS A 24 10.58 -5.94 -4.97
C HIS A 24 10.70 -7.37 -5.52
N HIS A 25 10.08 -8.36 -4.87
CA HIS A 25 10.02 -9.73 -5.38
C HIS A 25 9.27 -9.83 -6.71
N GLY A 26 8.16 -9.10 -6.85
CA GLY A 26 7.38 -8.98 -8.09
C GLY A 26 8.21 -8.45 -9.26
N PHE A 27 9.00 -7.40 -9.04
CA PHE A 27 9.92 -6.86 -10.05
C PHE A 27 11.03 -7.84 -10.41
N LYS A 28 11.66 -8.49 -9.42
CA LYS A 28 12.74 -9.47 -9.66
C LYS A 28 12.28 -10.67 -10.48
N ARG A 29 11.05 -11.15 -10.24
CA ARG A 29 10.49 -12.32 -10.95
C ARG A 29 9.68 -11.94 -12.18
N LYS A 30 9.53 -10.65 -12.50
CA LYS A 30 8.66 -10.12 -13.56
C LYS A 30 7.27 -10.79 -13.54
N LYS A 31 6.69 -10.92 -12.35
CA LYS A 31 5.42 -11.60 -12.13
C LYS A 31 4.57 -10.85 -11.11
N GLY A 32 3.30 -10.60 -11.45
CA GLY A 32 2.31 -10.08 -10.52
C GLY A 32 1.74 -11.21 -9.66
N PHE A 33 2.27 -11.38 -8.45
CA PHE A 33 1.86 -12.46 -7.54
C PHE A 33 0.49 -12.25 -6.91
N VAL A 34 0.05 -11.00 -6.79
CA VAL A 34 -1.25 -10.66 -6.20
C VAL A 34 -2.28 -10.52 -7.31
N ILE A 35 -3.50 -11.03 -7.07
CA ILE A 35 -4.60 -10.91 -8.03
C ILE A 35 -5.04 -9.45 -8.19
N LEU A 36 -5.59 -9.15 -9.37
CA LEU A 36 -5.93 -7.80 -9.79
C LEU A 36 -6.98 -7.16 -8.86
N GLN A 37 -8.02 -7.93 -8.50
CA GLN A 37 -9.10 -7.45 -7.62
C GLN A 37 -8.58 -7.07 -6.23
N THR A 38 -7.80 -7.95 -5.58
CA THR A 38 -7.24 -7.69 -4.25
C THR A 38 -6.32 -6.47 -4.28
N SER A 39 -5.40 -6.38 -5.25
CA SER A 39 -4.47 -5.26 -5.30
C SER A 39 -5.13 -3.92 -5.59
N GLY A 40 -6.11 -3.90 -6.48
CA GLY A 40 -6.88 -2.69 -6.82
C GLY A 40 -7.78 -2.22 -5.68
N LEU A 41 -8.58 -3.12 -5.10
CA LEU A 41 -9.50 -2.78 -4.00
C LEU A 41 -8.73 -2.33 -2.76
N THR A 42 -7.64 -3.01 -2.40
CA THR A 42 -6.82 -2.62 -1.24
C THR A 42 -6.15 -1.26 -1.47
N SER A 43 -5.64 -0.97 -2.67
CA SER A 43 -5.05 0.33 -2.97
C SER A 43 -6.08 1.47 -2.82
N LEU A 44 -7.27 1.32 -3.41
CA LEU A 44 -8.35 2.31 -3.29
C LEU A 44 -8.80 2.49 -1.83
N GLY A 45 -8.97 1.39 -1.09
CA GLY A 45 -9.33 1.43 0.32
C GLY A 45 -8.30 2.17 1.17
N LEU A 46 -7.01 1.93 0.94
CA LEU A 46 -5.93 2.61 1.66
C LEU A 46 -5.84 4.10 1.32
N TYR A 47 -6.11 4.52 0.08
CA TYR A 47 -6.22 5.95 -0.26
C TYR A 47 -7.39 6.61 0.47
N ALA A 48 -8.56 5.96 0.52
CA ALA A 48 -9.70 6.47 1.29
C ALA A 48 -9.37 6.60 2.79
N ILE A 49 -8.67 5.62 3.36
CA ILE A 49 -8.19 5.67 4.75
C ILE A 49 -7.17 6.81 4.96
N ALA A 50 -6.24 7.01 4.03
CA ALA A 50 -5.27 8.09 4.12
C ALA A 50 -5.94 9.47 4.12
N ILE A 51 -6.97 9.66 3.29
CA ILE A 51 -7.80 10.88 3.30
C ILE A 51 -8.51 11.05 4.64
N ALA A 52 -9.10 9.98 5.18
CA ALA A 52 -9.73 10.02 6.51
C ALA A 52 -8.73 10.44 7.60
N PHE A 53 -7.53 9.85 7.63
CA PHE A 53 -6.46 10.25 8.57
C PHE A 53 -6.05 11.70 8.41
N PHE A 54 -5.94 12.19 7.17
CA PHE A 54 -5.64 13.60 6.91
C PHE A 54 -6.74 14.52 7.47
N THR A 55 -8.02 14.20 7.24
CA THR A 55 -9.14 14.99 7.79
C THR A 55 -9.22 14.97 9.31
N LEU A 56 -8.70 13.92 9.96
CA LEU A 56 -8.61 13.79 11.41
C LEU A 56 -7.31 14.41 12.00
N SER A 57 -6.49 15.09 11.18
CA SER A 57 -5.18 15.63 11.58
C SER A 57 -4.18 14.58 12.10
N LEU A 58 -4.31 13.32 11.65
CA LEU A 58 -3.37 12.23 11.91
C LEU A 58 -2.31 12.18 10.79
N TYR A 59 -1.46 13.20 10.73
CA TYR A 59 -0.60 13.45 9.58
C TYR A 59 0.42 12.33 9.34
N PHE A 60 1.04 11.76 10.39
CA PHE A 60 2.02 10.68 10.20
C PHE A 60 1.35 9.43 9.63
N SER A 61 0.19 9.06 10.18
CA SER A 61 -0.61 7.95 9.70
C SER A 61 -1.09 8.17 8.27
N ALA A 62 -1.50 9.39 7.92
CA ALA A 62 -1.91 9.74 6.55
C ALA A 62 -0.76 9.56 5.54
N ILE A 63 0.46 9.98 5.90
CA ILE A 63 1.65 9.81 5.05
C ILE A 63 1.95 8.33 4.84
N ILE A 64 2.02 7.55 5.93
CA ILE A 64 2.38 6.13 5.83
C ILE A 64 1.28 5.33 5.12
N ALA A 65 0.00 5.62 5.38
CA ALA A 65 -1.11 5.00 4.66
C ALA A 65 -1.06 5.33 3.16
N SER A 66 -0.67 6.55 2.78
CA SER A 66 -0.48 6.94 1.37
C SER A 66 0.67 6.18 0.70
N ILE A 67 1.79 5.99 1.40
CA ILE A 67 2.90 5.16 0.92
C ILE A 67 2.42 3.71 0.72
N ASN A 68 1.70 3.15 1.69
CA ASN A 68 1.15 1.80 1.62
C ASN A 68 0.17 1.66 0.43
N ALA A 69 -0.75 2.61 0.27
CA ALA A 69 -1.69 2.66 -0.85
C ALA A 69 -0.98 2.67 -2.21
N THR A 70 0.12 3.43 -2.30
CA THR A 70 0.96 3.52 -3.49
C THR A 70 1.70 2.21 -3.78
N LEU A 71 2.23 1.53 -2.76
CA LEU A 71 2.85 0.21 -2.96
C LEU A 71 1.82 -0.83 -3.46
N TRP A 72 0.60 -0.79 -2.93
CA TRP A 72 -0.49 -1.63 -3.43
C TRP A 72 -0.90 -1.28 -4.86
N ALA A 73 -0.89 0.01 -5.23
CA ALA A 73 -1.09 0.44 -6.60
C ALA A 73 0.02 -0.11 -7.52
N ILE A 74 1.27 -0.15 -7.05
CA ILE A 74 2.38 -0.75 -7.79
C ILE A 74 2.15 -2.26 -7.99
N LEU A 75 1.68 -3.00 -6.97
CA LEU A 75 1.33 -4.42 -7.13
C LEU A 75 0.22 -4.64 -8.17
N PHE A 76 -0.78 -3.75 -8.19
CA PHE A 76 -1.83 -3.75 -9.20
C PHE A 76 -1.26 -3.54 -10.61
N VAL A 77 -0.39 -2.54 -10.78
CA VAL A 77 0.28 -2.28 -12.06
C VAL A 77 1.18 -3.45 -12.46
N GLN A 78 1.94 -4.04 -11.53
CA GLN A 78 2.75 -5.24 -11.79
C GLN A 78 1.89 -6.39 -12.30
N ARG A 79 0.69 -6.60 -11.73
CA ARG A 79 -0.22 -7.63 -12.22
C ARG A 79 -0.68 -7.34 -13.65
N ILE A 80 -1.05 -6.11 -13.98
CA ILE A 80 -1.47 -5.75 -15.35
C ILE A 80 -0.33 -5.93 -16.35
N VAL A 81 0.87 -5.44 -16.02
CA VAL A 81 2.02 -5.44 -16.93
C VAL A 81 2.54 -6.86 -17.14
N TYR A 82 2.72 -7.64 -16.07
CA TYR A 82 3.32 -8.96 -16.16
C TYR A 82 2.34 -10.07 -16.55
N THR A 83 1.02 -9.89 -16.39
CA THR A 83 0.05 -10.84 -16.96
C THR A 83 0.05 -10.83 -18.48
N LYS A 84 0.43 -9.72 -19.13
CA LYS A 84 0.54 -9.64 -20.59
C LYS A 84 1.86 -10.18 -21.15
N ALA A 85 2.85 -10.41 -20.30
CA ALA A 85 4.21 -10.80 -20.71
C ALA A 85 4.47 -12.32 -20.66
N LEU A 86 3.44 -13.11 -20.33
CA LEU A 86 3.43 -14.57 -20.24
C LEU A 86 2.43 -15.11 -21.27
#